data_AF-A0A1E1MWD6-F1
#
_entry.id   AF-A0A1E1MWD6-F1
#
_cell.length_a   1.000
_cell.length_b   1.000
_cell.length_c   1.000
_cell.angle_alpha   90.00
_cell.angle_beta   90.00
_cell.angle_gamma   90.00
#
_symmetry.space_group_name_H-M   'P 1'
#
loop_
_entity.id
_entity.type
_entity.pdbx_description
1 polymer ?
#
loop_
_entity_poly.entity_id
_entity_poly.type
_entity_poly.pdbx_seq_one_letter_code
_entity_poly.pdbx_strand_id
1 'polypeptide(L)'
;MAACQLRIEDRLDSLAQNLPLSLDPSSAEAQLLISTSTLVHTAAKIYFYTALHNAIPSTHIVSVMVSKQVQLIKEMKLLRSAHLWSLFITALYAGDDQQRIFFLGQFVKLGSASASAASTNAARTIVETVWKRRDLEADLVGNQVVMNDWDRIVRPMSEGLSLA
;
A
#
# COMPACT_ATOMS: atom_id res chain seq x y z
N MET A 1 8.06 29.28 25.72
CA MET A 1 7.11 28.17 25.42
C MET A 1 7.70 27.35 24.30
N ALA A 2 8.28 26.20 24.61
CA ALA A 2 8.85 25.31 23.60
C ALA A 2 7.71 24.61 22.86
N ALA A 3 7.66 24.75 21.53
CA ALA A 3 6.75 24.00 20.69
C ALA A 3 7.10 22.50 20.83
N CYS A 4 6.18 21.71 21.36
CA CYS A 4 6.29 20.26 21.38
C CYS A 4 6.27 19.79 19.92
N GLN A 5 7.43 19.42 19.40
CA GLN A 5 7.58 18.94 18.04
C GLN A 5 6.94 17.53 17.98
N LEU A 6 5.66 17.47 17.60
CA LEU A 6 4.95 16.21 17.38
C LEU A 6 5.76 15.34 16.41
N ARG A 7 6.01 14.08 16.78
CA ARG A 7 6.75 13.15 15.93
C ARG A 7 5.91 12.89 14.67
N ILE A 8 6.57 12.59 13.56
CA ILE A 8 5.88 12.42 12.25
C ILE A 8 4.86 11.27 12.34
N GLU A 9 5.17 10.26 13.14
CA GLU A 9 4.32 9.15 13.54
C GLU A 9 2.99 9.63 14.11
N ASP A 10 3.02 10.50 15.12
CA ASP A 10 1.82 11.02 15.79
C ASP A 10 0.97 11.86 14.83
N ARG A 11 1.62 12.62 13.95
CA ARG A 11 0.96 13.42 12.91
C ARG A 11 0.31 12.54 11.84
N LEU A 12 0.97 11.45 11.48
CA LEU A 12 0.42 10.48 10.54
C LEU A 12 -0.78 9.76 11.18
N ASP A 13 -0.69 9.37 12.44
CA ASP A 13 -1.77 8.66 13.15
C ASP A 13 -3.02 9.51 13.35
N SER A 14 -2.85 10.82 13.58
CA SER A 14 -3.94 11.78 13.79
C SER A 14 -4.52 12.37 12.50
N LEU A 15 -3.96 12.03 11.33
CA LEU A 15 -4.45 12.55 10.05
C LEU A 15 -5.87 12.04 9.77
N ALA A 16 -6.80 12.97 9.57
CA ALA A 16 -8.20 12.66 9.27
C ALA A 16 -8.64 13.36 7.99
N GLN A 17 -9.51 12.69 7.23
CA GLN A 17 -10.18 13.31 6.10
C GLN A 17 -11.34 14.18 6.59
N ASN A 18 -11.36 15.44 6.17
CA ASN A 18 -12.52 16.30 6.33
C ASN A 18 -13.39 16.19 5.07
N LEU A 19 -14.60 15.68 5.22
CA LEU A 19 -15.58 15.67 4.14
C LEU A 19 -16.18 17.07 3.94
N PRO A 20 -16.55 17.45 2.71
CA PRO A 20 -17.30 18.67 2.47
C PRO A 20 -18.61 18.66 3.25
N LEU A 21 -18.96 19.77 3.90
CA LEU A 21 -20.21 19.90 4.70
C LEU A 21 -21.48 19.66 3.88
N SER A 22 -21.41 19.84 2.57
CA SER A 22 -22.51 19.63 1.63
C SER A 22 -22.72 18.16 1.24
N LEU A 23 -21.83 17.26 1.64
CA LEU A 23 -21.84 15.87 1.21
C LEU A 23 -22.50 15.00 2.27
N ASP A 24 -23.58 14.31 1.90
CA ASP A 24 -24.21 13.30 2.77
C ASP A 24 -23.23 12.14 2.99
N PRO A 25 -22.85 11.81 4.24
CA PRO A 25 -21.94 10.69 4.55
C PRO A 25 -22.44 9.34 4.04
N SER A 26 -23.75 9.15 3.87
CA SER A 26 -24.33 7.91 3.36
C SER A 26 -24.28 7.79 1.83
N SER A 27 -23.96 8.88 1.13
CA SER A 27 -23.88 8.91 -0.33
C SER A 27 -22.75 8.01 -0.85
N ALA A 28 -22.93 7.44 -2.04
CA ALA A 28 -21.91 6.62 -2.68
C ALA A 28 -20.60 7.39 -2.92
N GLU A 29 -20.69 8.69 -3.15
CA GLU A 29 -19.53 9.57 -3.31
C GLU A 29 -18.77 9.77 -2.00
N ALA A 30 -19.48 10.06 -0.89
CA ALA A 30 -18.85 10.17 0.43
C ALA A 30 -18.17 8.86 0.83
N GLN A 31 -18.85 7.73 0.64
CA GLN A 31 -18.30 6.40 0.93
C GLN A 31 -17.04 6.13 0.10
N LEU A 32 -17.05 6.47 -1.19
CA LEU A 32 -15.85 6.35 -2.04
C LEU A 32 -14.71 7.21 -1.49
N LEU A 33 -14.97 8.48 -1.15
CA LEU A 33 -13.96 9.38 -0.62
C LEU A 33 -13.38 8.89 0.71
N ILE A 34 -14.22 8.36 1.61
CA ILE A 34 -13.81 7.76 2.89
C ILE A 34 -12.94 6.52 2.64
N SER A 35 -13.36 5.62 1.75
CA SER A 35 -12.58 4.43 1.42
C SER A 35 -11.24 4.82 0.78
N THR A 36 -11.23 5.77 -0.16
CA THR A 36 -10.01 6.26 -0.81
C THR A 36 -9.04 6.87 0.19
N SER A 37 -9.52 7.73 1.09
CA SER A 37 -8.63 8.35 2.10
C SER A 37 -8.09 7.31 3.07
N THR A 38 -8.92 6.35 3.50
CA THR A 38 -8.50 5.25 4.36
C THR A 38 -7.43 4.38 3.68
N LEU A 39 -7.60 4.09 2.38
CA LEU A 39 -6.60 3.37 1.57
C LEU A 39 -5.27 4.12 1.53
N VAL A 40 -5.29 5.41 1.23
CA VAL A 40 -4.09 6.26 1.11
C VAL A 40 -3.40 6.39 2.47
N HIS A 41 -4.16 6.67 3.52
CA HIS A 41 -3.64 6.83 4.87
C HIS A 41 -2.99 5.54 5.38
N THR A 42 -3.67 4.40 5.21
CA THR A 42 -3.13 3.10 5.63
C THR A 42 -1.89 2.72 4.83
N ALA A 43 -1.89 2.97 3.52
CA ALA A 43 -0.71 2.76 2.68
C ALA A 43 0.46 3.64 3.10
N ALA A 44 0.22 4.91 3.44
CA ALA A 44 1.26 5.81 3.96
C ALA A 44 1.86 5.29 5.27
N LYS A 45 1.04 4.73 6.17
CA LYS A 45 1.53 4.09 7.40
C LYS A 45 2.36 2.85 7.12
N ILE A 46 1.91 1.98 6.23
CA ILE A 46 2.67 0.81 5.79
C ILE A 46 4.02 1.26 5.22
N TYR A 47 4.02 2.23 4.31
CA TYR A 47 5.24 2.79 3.73
C TYR A 47 6.17 3.34 4.81
N PHE A 48 5.65 4.13 5.75
CA PHE A 48 6.41 4.68 6.86
C PHE A 48 7.11 3.58 7.66
N TYR A 49 6.37 2.59 8.16
CA TYR A 49 6.97 1.52 8.97
C TYR A 49 7.95 0.65 8.19
N THR A 50 7.69 0.40 6.91
CA THR A 50 8.47 -0.56 6.13
C THR A 50 9.67 0.07 5.44
N ALA A 51 9.47 1.13 4.67
CA ALA A 51 10.52 1.80 3.91
C ALA A 51 11.41 2.69 4.78
N LEU A 52 10.88 3.27 5.87
CA LEU A 52 11.64 4.19 6.74
C LEU A 52 12.10 3.53 8.06
N HIS A 53 11.40 2.49 8.52
CA HIS A 53 11.71 1.83 9.80
C HIS A 53 11.99 0.32 9.67
N ASN A 54 12.21 -0.18 8.46
CA ASN A 54 12.61 -1.57 8.17
C ASN A 54 11.64 -2.64 8.70
N ALA A 55 10.35 -2.30 8.92
CA ALA A 55 9.35 -3.30 9.22
C ALA A 55 9.17 -4.27 8.03
N ILE A 56 8.85 -5.52 8.34
CA ILE A 56 8.70 -6.61 7.38
C ILE A 56 7.24 -7.08 7.34
N PRO A 57 6.82 -7.88 6.35
CA PRO A 57 5.43 -8.34 6.25
C PRO A 57 4.91 -9.06 7.49
N SER A 58 5.78 -9.79 8.22
CA SER A 58 5.42 -10.49 9.45
C SER A 58 5.35 -9.59 10.70
N THR A 59 5.79 -8.33 10.61
CA THR A 59 5.62 -7.37 11.70
C THR A 59 4.12 -7.17 11.95
N HIS A 60 3.67 -7.39 13.19
CA HIS A 60 2.24 -7.41 13.54
C HIS A 60 1.45 -6.18 13.06
N ILE A 61 2.03 -4.98 13.21
CA ILE A 61 1.36 -3.75 12.78
C ILE A 61 1.13 -3.70 11.25
N VAL A 62 2.11 -4.19 10.48
CA VAL A 62 2.03 -4.26 9.01
C VAL A 62 1.01 -5.30 8.59
N SER A 63 1.05 -6.51 9.16
CA SER A 63 0.12 -7.58 8.80
C SER A 63 -1.35 -7.23 9.10
N VAL A 64 -1.60 -6.54 10.22
CA VAL A 64 -2.93 -6.01 10.57
C VAL A 64 -3.38 -4.96 9.56
N MET A 65 -2.51 -4.01 9.18
CA MET A 65 -2.85 -2.97 8.20
C MET A 65 -3.15 -3.55 6.83
N VAL A 66 -2.34 -4.50 6.35
CA VAL A 66 -2.55 -5.17 5.07
C VAL A 66 -3.87 -5.94 5.08
N SER A 67 -4.17 -6.65 6.17
CA SER A 67 -5.44 -7.38 6.30
C SER A 67 -6.65 -6.44 6.26
N LYS A 68 -6.57 -5.28 6.94
CA LYS A 68 -7.61 -4.25 6.91
C LYS A 68 -7.81 -3.67 5.50
N GLN A 69 -6.73 -3.40 4.77
CA GLN A 69 -6.80 -2.93 3.38
C GLN A 69 -7.49 -3.96 2.49
N VAL A 70 -7.17 -5.24 2.64
CA VAL A 70 -7.82 -6.32 1.87
C VAL A 70 -9.33 -6.32 2.11
N GLN A 71 -9.78 -6.20 3.36
CA GLN A 71 -11.22 -6.13 3.65
C GLN A 71 -11.88 -4.89 3.06
N LEU A 72 -11.26 -3.72 3.25
CA LEU A 72 -11.78 -2.47 2.68
C LEU A 72 -11.92 -2.55 1.15
N ILE A 73 -10.91 -3.07 0.46
CA ILE A 73 -10.94 -3.21 -1.01
C ILE A 73 -12.03 -4.18 -1.45
N LYS A 74 -12.33 -5.25 -0.68
CA LYS A 74 -13.44 -6.17 -0.98
C LYS A 74 -14.80 -5.50 -0.90
N GLU A 75 -14.95 -4.54 0.02
CA GLU A 75 -16.20 -3.79 0.21
C GLU A 75 -16.39 -2.67 -0.83
N MET A 76 -15.28 -2.20 -1.42
CA MET A 76 -15.32 -1.17 -2.45
C MET A 76 -15.93 -1.69 -3.76
N LYS A 77 -16.91 -0.95 -4.28
CA LYS A 77 -17.56 -1.26 -5.57
C LYS A 77 -16.63 -1.08 -6.78
N LEU A 78 -15.68 -0.15 -6.70
CA LEU A 78 -14.81 0.19 -7.83
C LEU A 78 -13.44 0.68 -7.37
N LEU A 79 -12.39 0.12 -7.98
CA LEU A 79 -11.04 0.66 -7.90
C LEU A 79 -10.78 1.58 -9.11
N ARG A 80 -10.09 2.70 -8.87
CA ARG A 80 -9.74 3.71 -9.88
C ARG A 80 -8.22 3.90 -9.89
N SER A 81 -7.70 4.56 -10.93
CA SER A 81 -6.25 4.85 -11.08
C SER A 81 -5.67 5.53 -9.84
N ALA A 82 -6.44 6.42 -9.20
CA ALA A 82 -6.06 7.08 -7.95
C ALA A 82 -5.71 6.13 -6.78
N HIS A 83 -6.13 4.87 -6.84
CA HIS A 83 -5.82 3.85 -5.82
C HIS A 83 -4.56 3.05 -6.13
N LEU A 84 -3.93 3.25 -7.31
CA LEU A 84 -2.80 2.45 -7.76
C LEU A 84 -1.65 2.50 -6.76
N TRP A 85 -1.28 3.68 -6.28
CA TRP A 85 -0.22 3.82 -5.29
C TRP A 85 -0.54 3.05 -3.99
N SER A 86 -1.75 3.21 -3.44
CA SER A 86 -2.14 2.51 -2.21
C SER A 86 -2.14 0.99 -2.37
N LEU A 87 -2.63 0.51 -3.52
CA LEU A 87 -2.60 -0.91 -3.87
C LEU A 87 -1.17 -1.42 -3.99
N PHE A 88 -0.31 -0.67 -4.69
CA PHE A 88 1.10 -1.01 -4.86
C PHE A 88 1.82 -1.14 -3.52
N ILE A 89 1.76 -0.11 -2.68
CA ILE A 89 2.40 -0.13 -1.37
C ILE A 89 1.89 -1.27 -0.51
N THR A 90 0.57 -1.48 -0.47
CA THR A 90 -0.01 -2.54 0.38
C THR A 90 0.36 -3.93 -0.13
N ALA A 91 0.31 -4.16 -1.45
CA ALA A 91 0.62 -5.44 -2.07
C ALA A 91 2.08 -5.85 -1.85
N LEU A 92 3.01 -4.88 -1.84
CA LEU A 92 4.41 -5.15 -1.50
C LEU A 92 4.56 -5.86 -0.15
N TYR A 93 3.61 -5.76 0.78
CA TYR A 93 3.69 -6.38 2.10
C TYR A 93 2.59 -7.41 2.36
N ALA A 94 2.00 -7.99 1.29
CA ALA A 94 1.16 -9.18 1.40
C ALA A 94 1.90 -10.31 2.14
N GLY A 95 1.30 -10.79 3.22
CA GLY A 95 1.94 -11.74 4.15
C GLY A 95 1.68 -13.21 3.83
N ASP A 96 0.69 -13.51 3.00
CA ASP A 96 0.30 -14.88 2.63
C ASP A 96 -0.16 -14.95 1.16
N ASP A 97 -0.28 -16.17 0.64
CA ASP A 97 -0.66 -16.41 -0.76
C ASP A 97 -2.08 -15.94 -1.10
N GLN A 98 -3.01 -15.97 -0.13
CA GLN A 98 -4.38 -15.49 -0.37
C GLN A 98 -4.39 -13.98 -0.62
N GLN A 99 -3.60 -13.23 0.14
CA GLN A 99 -3.40 -11.79 -0.05
C GLN A 99 -2.69 -11.51 -1.38
N ARG A 100 -1.64 -12.28 -1.71
CA ARG A 100 -0.90 -12.14 -2.99
C ARG A 100 -1.84 -12.34 -4.19
N ILE A 101 -2.59 -13.43 -4.21
CA ILE A 101 -3.60 -13.73 -5.25
C ILE A 101 -4.64 -12.61 -5.33
N PHE A 102 -5.12 -12.14 -4.17
CA PHE A 102 -6.08 -11.04 -4.11
C PHE A 102 -5.56 -9.78 -4.80
N PHE A 103 -4.35 -9.33 -4.47
CA PHE A 103 -3.76 -8.12 -5.07
C PHE A 103 -3.47 -8.28 -6.56
N LEU A 104 -3.01 -9.45 -7.02
CA LEU A 104 -2.86 -9.73 -8.45
C LEU A 104 -4.19 -9.55 -9.19
N GLY A 105 -5.29 -10.05 -8.61
CA GLY A 105 -6.63 -9.82 -9.13
C GLY A 105 -7.01 -8.35 -9.20
N GLN A 106 -6.63 -7.53 -8.20
CA GLN A 106 -6.91 -6.09 -8.22
C GLN A 106 -6.10 -5.35 -9.29
N PHE A 107 -4.83 -5.69 -9.50
CA PHE A 107 -4.02 -5.10 -10.57
C PHE A 107 -4.61 -5.40 -11.96
N VAL A 108 -5.10 -6.63 -12.18
CA VAL A 108 -5.78 -6.98 -13.44
C VAL A 108 -7.03 -6.12 -13.63
N LYS A 109 -7.91 -6.06 -12.62
CA LYS A 109 -9.14 -5.25 -12.68
C LYS A 109 -8.84 -3.78 -12.95
N LEU A 110 -7.85 -3.21 -12.26
CA LEU A 110 -7.46 -1.82 -12.39
C LEU A 110 -6.84 -1.52 -13.77
N GLY A 111 -6.00 -2.42 -14.28
CA GLY A 111 -5.37 -2.28 -15.58
C GLY A 111 -6.36 -2.31 -16.74
N SER A 112 -7.41 -3.14 -16.64
CA SER A 112 -8.47 -3.20 -17.65
C SER A 112 -9.41 -1.98 -17.63
N ALA A 113 -9.52 -1.29 -16.50
CA ALA A 113 -10.50 -0.23 -16.29
C ALA A 113 -9.92 1.20 -16.35
N SER A 114 -8.60 1.37 -16.52
CA SER A 114 -7.94 2.66 -16.36
C SER A 114 -6.99 3.02 -17.51
N ALA A 115 -6.84 4.31 -17.76
CA ALA A 115 -5.80 4.85 -18.63
C ALA A 115 -4.37 4.56 -18.10
N SER A 116 -4.24 4.17 -16.83
CA SER A 116 -2.98 3.81 -16.17
C SER A 116 -2.61 2.33 -16.34
N ALA A 117 -3.08 1.66 -17.39
CA ALA A 117 -2.84 0.23 -17.62
C ALA A 117 -1.35 -0.14 -17.62
N ALA A 118 -0.51 0.67 -18.29
CA ALA A 118 0.94 0.47 -18.34
C ALA A 118 1.57 0.59 -16.94
N SER A 119 1.25 1.66 -16.20
CA SER A 119 1.72 1.85 -14.82
C SER A 119 1.25 0.74 -13.89
N THR A 120 0.03 0.26 -14.08
CA THR A 120 -0.56 -0.82 -13.29
C THR A 120 0.18 -2.13 -13.53
N ASN A 121 0.50 -2.43 -14.80
CA ASN A 121 1.27 -3.61 -15.15
C ASN A 121 2.72 -3.54 -14.64
N ALA A 122 3.35 -2.37 -14.72
CA ALA A 122 4.68 -2.16 -14.16
C ALA A 122 4.68 -2.33 -12.63
N ALA A 123 3.73 -1.70 -11.92
CA ALA A 123 3.56 -1.86 -10.47
C ALA A 123 3.37 -3.33 -10.07
N ARG A 124 2.50 -4.06 -10.80
CA ARG A 124 2.30 -5.49 -10.62
C ARG A 124 3.59 -6.28 -10.79
N THR A 125 4.34 -6.02 -11.86
CA THR A 125 5.61 -6.70 -12.16
C THR A 125 6.62 -6.53 -11.02
N ILE A 126 6.75 -5.31 -10.50
CA ILE A 126 7.64 -5.01 -9.37
C ILE A 126 7.22 -5.80 -8.13
N VAL A 127 5.93 -5.80 -7.81
CA VAL A 127 5.38 -6.54 -6.66
C VAL A 127 5.69 -8.04 -6.77
N GLU A 128 5.46 -8.64 -7.94
CA GLU A 128 5.78 -10.05 -8.18
C GLU A 128 7.27 -10.33 -8.03
N THR A 129 8.14 -9.44 -8.52
CA THR A 129 9.59 -9.58 -8.36
C THR A 129 10.02 -9.50 -6.89
N VAL A 130 9.43 -8.60 -6.10
CA VAL A 130 9.72 -8.47 -4.67
C VAL A 130 9.33 -9.74 -3.93
N TRP A 131 8.12 -10.27 -4.17
CA TRP A 131 7.67 -11.53 -3.56
C TRP A 131 8.61 -12.69 -3.92
N LYS A 132 8.93 -12.86 -5.20
CA LYS A 132 9.85 -13.91 -5.66
C LYS A 132 11.22 -13.82 -5.00
N ARG A 133 11.79 -12.61 -4.87
CA ARG A 133 13.09 -12.43 -4.20
C ARG A 133 13.03 -12.77 -2.72
N ARG A 134 11.97 -12.38 -2.01
CA ARG A 134 11.79 -12.76 -0.59
C ARG A 134 11.68 -14.25 -0.41
N ASP A 135 10.91 -14.92 -1.26
CA ASP A 135 10.72 -16.37 -1.17
C ASP A 135 12.07 -17.08 -1.40
N LEU A 136 12.85 -16.67 -2.41
CA LEU A 136 14.20 -17.21 -2.66
C LEU A 136 15.18 -16.94 -1.51
N GLU A 137 15.05 -15.82 -0.81
CA GLU A 137 15.93 -15.45 0.30
C GLU A 137 15.54 -16.11 1.62
N ALA A 138 14.25 -16.42 1.82
CA ALA A 138 13.80 -17.21 2.96
C ALA A 138 14.43 -18.62 2.95
N ASP A 139 14.70 -19.15 1.76
CA ASP A 139 15.39 -20.43 1.57
C ASP A 139 16.91 -20.34 1.87
N LEU A 140 17.48 -19.13 1.84
CA LEU A 140 18.90 -18.85 2.06
C LEU A 140 19.14 -18.39 3.50
N VAL A 141 19.01 -19.31 4.46
CA VAL A 141 19.28 -19.05 5.89
C VAL A 141 20.70 -18.49 6.06
N GLY A 142 20.83 -17.23 6.53
CA GLY A 142 22.09 -16.77 7.14
C GLY A 142 22.61 -15.37 6.80
N ASN A 143 22.04 -14.63 5.85
CA ASN A 143 22.52 -13.27 5.59
C ASN A 143 21.71 -12.22 6.38
N GLN A 144 22.40 -11.51 7.28
CA GLN A 144 21.92 -10.26 7.86
C GLN A 144 21.77 -9.22 6.74
N VAL A 145 20.60 -9.17 6.11
CA VAL A 145 20.29 -8.14 5.12
C VAL A 145 20.14 -6.82 5.87
N VAL A 146 21.14 -5.96 5.74
CA VAL A 146 21.19 -4.62 6.39
C VAL A 146 20.19 -3.63 5.77
N MET A 147 19.69 -3.92 4.55
CA MET A 147 18.91 -3.00 3.73
C MET A 147 17.48 -3.54 3.51
N ASN A 148 16.45 -2.72 3.74
CA ASN A 148 15.06 -3.13 3.52
C ASN A 148 14.76 -3.38 2.02
N ASP A 149 13.66 -4.08 1.74
CA ASP A 149 13.25 -4.37 0.36
C ASP A 149 12.95 -3.13 -0.46
N TRP A 150 12.54 -2.04 0.20
CA TRP A 150 12.25 -0.80 -0.49
C TRP A 150 13.50 -0.24 -1.16
N ASP A 151 14.57 -0.03 -0.40
CA ASP A 151 15.81 0.54 -0.93
C ASP A 151 16.52 -0.42 -1.88
N ARG A 152 16.42 -1.74 -1.63
CA ARG A 152 17.16 -2.76 -2.37
C ARG A 152 16.51 -3.17 -3.68
N ILE A 153 15.17 -3.23 -3.73
CA ILE A 153 14.43 -3.80 -4.85
C ILE A 153 13.41 -2.80 -5.39
N VAL A 154 12.56 -2.24 -4.53
CA VAL A 154 11.41 -1.45 -4.97
C VAL A 154 11.84 -0.14 -5.60
N ARG A 155 12.63 0.68 -4.89
CA ARG A 155 13.07 2.00 -5.35
C ARG A 155 13.75 1.90 -6.72
N PRO A 156 14.80 1.08 -6.94
CA PRO A 156 15.47 1.00 -8.23
C PRO A 156 14.54 0.60 -9.39
N MET A 157 13.54 -0.26 -9.13
CA MET A 157 12.61 -0.70 -10.19
C MET A 157 11.45 0.27 -10.40
N SER A 158 11.17 1.14 -9.44
CA SER A 158 10.07 2.11 -9.49
C SER A 158 10.49 3.49 -10.00
N GLU A 159 11.78 3.71 -10.30
CA GLU A 159 12.25 4.97 -10.88
C GLU A 159 11.54 5.25 -12.21
N GLY A 160 10.88 6.40 -12.30
CA GLY A 160 10.10 6.81 -13.48
C GLY A 160 8.69 6.22 -13.58
N LEU A 161 8.24 5.44 -12.59
CA LEU A 161 6.88 4.90 -12.57
C LEU A 161 5.87 5.93 -12.08
N SER A 162 4.88 6.29 -12.92
CA SER A 162 3.74 7.10 -12.47
C SER A 162 2.71 6.25 -11.76
N LEU A 163 2.66 6.35 -10.44
CA LEU A 163 1.67 5.67 -9.57
C LEU A 163 0.48 6.57 -9.22
N ALA A 164 0.44 7.79 -9.76
CA ALA A 164 -0.63 8.78 -9.66
C ALA A 164 -1.32 8.98 -11.02
#